data_AF-A0A5P9PCU1-F1
#
_entry.id   AF-A0A5P9PCU1-F1
#
_cell.length_a   1.000
_cell.length_b   1.000
_cell.length_c   1.000
_cell.angle_alpha   90.00
_cell.angle_beta   90.00
_cell.angle_gamma   90.00
#
_symmetry.space_group_name_H-M   'P 1'
#
loop_
_entity.id
_entity.type
_entity.pdbx_description
1 polymer ?
#
loop_
_entity_poly.entity_id
_entity_poly.type
_entity_poly.pdbx_seq_one_letter_code
_entity_poly.pdbx_strand_id
1 'polypeptide(L)' 'MSRAQLAEAVEVNPQTIGALERGDHYPSLDLAFRLCDVFGLPVEAVFNREPFTPLSTQVYSRGNP' A
#
# COMPACT_ATOMS: atom_id res chain seq x y z
N MET A 1 -7.09 10.59 2.11
CA MET A 1 -5.70 11.08 2.18
C MET A 1 -5.18 11.28 0.77
N SER A 2 -4.63 12.45 0.46
CA SER A 2 -3.92 12.70 -0.80
C SER A 2 -2.50 12.13 -0.74
N ARG A 3 -1.85 12.00 -1.89
CA ARG A 3 -0.46 11.53 -1.94
C ARG A 3 0.53 12.47 -1.23
N ALA A 4 0.31 13.79 -1.29
CA ALA A 4 1.11 14.75 -0.55
C ALA A 4 0.94 14.57 0.97
N GLN A 5 -0.30 14.36 1.43
CA GLN A 5 -0.59 14.07 2.84
C GLN A 5 0.05 12.75 3.30
N LEU A 6 0.04 11.71 2.46
CA LEU A 6 0.72 10.45 2.78
C LEU A 6 2.23 10.65 2.91
N ALA A 7 2.83 11.37 1.96
CA ALA A 7 4.26 11.64 1.96
C ALA A 7 4.69 12.44 3.20
N GLU A 8 3.88 13.42 3.61
CA GLU A 8 4.08 14.17 4.85
C GLU A 8 3.96 13.25 6.09
N ALA A 9 2.91 12.43 6.16
CA ALA A 9 2.68 11.51 7.27
C ALA A 9 3.81 10.46 7.44
N VAL A 10 4.45 10.08 6.34
CA VAL A 10 5.60 9.17 6.34
C VAL A 10 6.90 9.90 5.99
N GLU A 11 7.01 11.18 6.29
CA GLU A 11 8.23 12.01 6.22
C GLU A 11 9.13 11.74 5.00
N VAL A 12 8.55 11.68 3.81
CA VAL A 12 9.27 11.52 2.53
C VAL A 12 8.82 12.57 1.52
N ASN A 13 9.60 12.71 0.45
CA ASN A 13 9.18 13.52 -0.68
C ASN A 13 7.95 12.89 -1.37
N PRO A 14 6.94 13.67 -1.79
CA PRO A 14 5.80 13.16 -2.57
C PRO A 14 6.18 12.35 -3.81
N GLN A 15 7.35 12.59 -4.41
CA GLN A 15 7.89 11.82 -5.54
C GLN A 15 8.20 10.37 -5.15
N THR A 16 8.69 10.13 -3.92
CA THR A 16 8.98 8.80 -3.37
C THR A 16 7.74 7.93 -3.41
N ILE A 17 6.59 8.44 -2.97
CA ILE A 17 5.32 7.69 -3.01
C ILE A 17 4.99 7.22 -4.44
N GLY A 18 5.37 7.96 -5.47
CA GLY A 18 5.08 7.55 -6.85
C GLY A 18 6.06 6.60 -7.44
N ALA A 19 7.32 6.69 -7.02
CA ALA A 19 8.27 5.66 -7.33
C ALA A 19 7.81 4.32 -6.71
N LEU A 20 7.25 4.35 -5.50
CA LEU A 20 6.63 3.17 -4.88
C LEU A 20 5.43 2.67 -5.67
N GLU A 21 4.47 3.53 -6.02
CA GLU A 21 3.26 3.16 -6.78
C GLU A 21 3.56 2.55 -8.15
N ARG A 22 4.63 3.01 -8.81
CA ARG A 22 5.08 2.45 -10.11
C ARG A 22 5.97 1.22 -9.97
N GLY A 23 6.45 0.91 -8.77
CA GLY A 23 7.41 -0.17 -8.53
C GLY A 23 8.85 0.16 -8.95
N ASP A 24 9.16 1.44 -9.22
CA ASP A 24 10.51 1.90 -9.57
C ASP A 24 11.46 1.86 -8.36
N HIS A 25 10.90 1.84 -7.16
CA HIS A 25 11.66 1.87 -5.91
C HIS A 25 11.02 0.96 -4.85
N TYR A 26 11.86 0.24 -4.11
CA TYR A 26 11.44 -0.49 -2.92
C TYR A 26 11.67 0.38 -1.68
N PRO A 27 10.73 0.43 -0.72
CA PRO A 27 10.91 1.23 0.47
C PRO A 27 12.02 0.63 1.35
N SER A 28 12.65 1.47 2.18
CA SER A 28 13.40 0.98 3.33
C SER A 28 12.46 0.28 4.32
N LEU A 29 13.01 -0.55 5.20
CA LEU A 29 12.21 -1.23 6.23
C LEU A 29 11.47 -0.24 7.13
N ASP A 30 12.13 0.86 7.50
CA ASP A 30 11.54 1.96 8.27
C ASP A 30 10.35 2.60 7.55
N LEU A 31 10.51 2.94 6.26
CA LEU A 31 9.43 3.53 5.47
C LEU A 31 8.26 2.55 5.31
N ALA A 32 8.55 1.24 5.16
CA ALA A 32 7.52 0.22 5.12
C ALA A 32 6.70 0.18 6.41
N PHE A 33 7.34 0.21 7.58
CA PHE A 33 6.63 0.21 8.86
C PHE A 33 5.83 1.50 9.09
N ARG A 34 6.36 2.68 8.73
CA ARG A 34 5.58 3.93 8.83
C ARG A 34 4.36 3.93 7.92
N LEU A 35 4.46 3.33 6.73
CA LEU A 35 3.29 3.11 5.87
C LEU A 35 2.27 2.17 6.54
N CYS A 36 2.72 1.09 7.18
CA CYS A 36 1.87 0.18 7.93
C CYS A 36 1.10 0.91 9.05
N ASP A 37 1.78 1.76 9.81
CA ASP A 37 1.18 2.55 10.89
C ASP A 37 0.12 3.51 10.37
N VAL A 38 0.36 4.18 9.24
CA VAL A 38 -0.61 5.10 8.62
C VAL A 38 -1.88 4.36 8.17
N PHE A 39 -1.73 3.13 7.67
CA PHE A 39 -2.87 2.33 7.22
C PHE A 39 -3.52 1.49 8.33
N GLY A 40 -2.88 1.36 9.49
CA GLY A 40 -3.31 0.47 10.57
C GLY A 40 -3.34 -1.00 10.12
N LEU A 41 -2.43 -1.38 9.23
CA LEU A 41 -2.35 -2.72 8.63
C LEU A 41 -0.97 -3.32 8.87
N PRO A 42 -0.88 -4.65 9.00
CA PRO A 42 0.41 -5.30 9.17
C PRO A 42 1.17 -5.36 7.81
N VAL A 43 2.49 -5.57 7.84
CA VAL A 43 3.40 -5.39 6.70
C VAL A 43 3.10 -6.26 5.47
N GLU A 44 2.68 -7.48 5.70
CA GLU A 44 2.23 -8.51 4.76
C GLU A 44 0.84 -8.23 4.18
N ALA A 45 0.03 -7.36 4.81
CA ALA A 45 -1.18 -6.80 4.20
C ALA A 45 -0.90 -5.57 3.31
N VAL A 46 0.25 -4.90 3.48
CA VAL A 46 0.64 -3.72 2.68
C VAL A 46 1.61 -4.10 1.55
N PHE A 47 2.55 -5.01 1.82
CA PHE A 47 3.65 -5.40 0.94
C PHE A 47 3.64 -6.90 0.64
N ASN A 48 2.51 -7.40 0.16
CA ASN A 48 2.44 -8.78 -0.32
C ASN A 48 3.24 -8.95 -1.62
N ARG A 49 3.97 -10.06 -1.74
CA ARG A 49 4.70 -10.43 -2.96
C ARG A 49 3.77 -10.91 -4.07
N GLU A 50 2.58 -11.37 -3.70
CA GLU A 50 1.56 -11.79 -4.63
C GLU A 50 0.46 -10.72 -4.71
N PRO A 51 -0.06 -10.41 -5.91
CA PRO A 51 -1.17 -9.48 -6.06
C PRO A 51 -2.39 -9.93 -5.27
N PHE A 52 -3.01 -9.01 -4.53
CA PHE A 52 -4.26 -9.30 -3.85
C PHE A 52 -5.36 -9.60 -4.86
N THR A 53 -6.20 -10.58 -4.55
CA THR A 53 -7.41 -10.83 -5.32
C THR A 53 -8.29 -9.59 -5.31
N PRO A 54 -8.71 -9.05 -6.48
CA PRO A 54 -9.59 -7.90 -6.53
C PRO A 54 -10.85 -8.11 -5.70
N LEU A 55 -11.28 -7.07 -4.97
CA LEU A 55 -12.46 -7.14 -4.12
C LEU A 55 -13.72 -7.54 -4.93
N SER A 56 -13.82 -7.10 -6.19
CA SER A 56 -14.91 -7.49 -7.09
C SER A 56 -14.98 -9.00 -7.28
N THR A 57 -13.85 -9.66 -7.51
CA THR A 57 -13.79 -11.12 -7.62
C THR A 57 -14.27 -11.78 -6.32
N GLN A 58 -13.87 -11.27 -5.16
CA GLN A 58 -14.27 -11.83 -3.86
C GLN A 58 -15.77 -11.65 -3.57
N VAL A 59 -16.33 -10.48 -3.90
CA VAL A 59 -17.73 -10.12 -3.62
C VAL A 59 -18.68 -10.81 -4.59
N TYR A 60 -18.37 -10.84 -5.90
CA TYR A 60 -19.25 -11.43 -6.90
C TYR A 60 -19.10 -12.95 -7.04
N SER A 61 -17.96 -13.55 -6.66
CA SER A 61 -17.82 -15.02 -6.63
C SER A 61 -18.63 -15.67 -5.51
N ARG A 62 -18.87 -14.96 -4.39
CA ARG A 62 -19.76 -15.41 -3.31
C ARG A 62 -21.25 -15.35 -3.67
N GLY A 63 -21.61 -14.79 -4.83
CA GLY A 63 -22.98 -14.64 -5.31
C GLY A 63 -23.53 -15.80 -6.13
N ASN A 64 -22.78 -16.90 -6.32
CA ASN A 64 -23.27 -18.06 -7.05
C ASN A 64 -23.66 -19.18 -6.06
N PRO A 65 -24.97 -19.44 -5.82
CA PRO A 65 -25.41 -20.69 -5.20
C PRO A 65 -25.05 -21.91 -6.06
#